data_AF-G3NVE8-F1
#
_entry.id   AF-G3NVE8-F1
#
_cell.length_a   1.000
_cell.length_b   1.000
_cell.length_c   1.000
_cell.angle_alpha   90.00
_cell.angle_beta   90.00
_cell.angle_gamma   90.00
#
_symmetry.space_group_name_H-M   'P 1'
#
loop_
_entity.id
_entity.type
_entity.pdbx_description
1 polymer ?
#
loop_
_entity_poly.entity_id
_entity_poly.type
_entity_poly.pdbx_seq_one_letter_code
_entity_poly.pdbx_strand_id
1 'polypeptide(L)'
;MLRRSSIAKLLLGVFVVYALHTAWLLYGFLHTKPCDGSSGEHCITSYLTARARLQVSTGLAFLVLHLESKKDESERVLPFKGFVNVSVPEPTRANGTLFAVVYVHRAGVSPLEDSREVHYAAQLTTYITPAYRDGQRDTQKVKRYSTSVINTVSHWRPHLAITLMSEDFTFNRAGLPSDVRRYMRVSQEGRQMIYLPLLLVNELSFRVRDLLEISSSTVQLPLTVSYEGISLRGFRFWVHLQDVVYSLRQFGFTEENIDEIKETLLGSNLYLLVLTALITALQLICEFLALKNDFSSWRKKKSMVGMSRKSVQWRSLSTLLIFLHLLQETSLLVLLPVGLGACVEVWKVFTVFKIQFQWKSSKLHVNKLDEEERKTVEYDTQASRYLSYLVYPLCISGAIFSLAYFRQKSYYSWLVNTLVTGVYAFGFLSMAPQLFINHKVGHLCSCASFFSSSGSFSSSHQLSCFRDEILFFLYLYQRR
;
A
#
# COMPACT_ATOMS: atom_id res chain seq x y z
N MET A 1 -15.78 -26.51 28.17
CA MET A 1 -16.32 -25.33 27.45
C MET A 1 -16.15 -24.01 28.21
N LEU A 2 -16.21 -23.97 29.55
CA LEU A 2 -16.12 -22.72 30.33
C LEU A 2 -14.82 -21.90 30.14
N ARG A 3 -13.66 -22.55 29.98
CA ARG A 3 -12.35 -21.85 29.87
C ARG A 3 -12.21 -21.01 28.59
N ARG A 4 -12.86 -21.39 27.48
CA ARG A 4 -12.87 -20.61 26.22
C ARG A 4 -13.75 -19.36 26.31
N SER A 5 -14.84 -19.42 27.07
CA SER A 5 -15.74 -18.27 27.28
C SER A 5 -15.07 -17.19 28.13
N SER A 6 -14.29 -17.59 29.14
CA SER A 6 -13.51 -16.65 29.97
C SER A 6 -12.45 -15.89 29.17
N ILE A 7 -11.69 -16.58 28.30
CA ILE A 7 -10.68 -15.94 27.44
C ILE A 7 -11.34 -14.98 26.43
N ALA A 8 -12.47 -15.37 25.83
CA ALA A 8 -13.20 -14.51 24.90
C ALA A 8 -13.72 -13.22 25.58
N LYS A 9 -14.21 -13.32 26.82
CA LYS A 9 -14.63 -12.15 27.62
C LYS A 9 -13.46 -11.25 27.98
N LEU A 10 -12.30 -11.83 28.32
CA LEU A 10 -11.10 -11.06 28.61
C LEU A 10 -10.57 -10.33 27.38
N LEU A 11 -10.54 -11.00 26.22
CA LEU A 11 -10.17 -10.36 24.95
C LEU A 11 -11.15 -9.25 24.54
N LEU A 12 -12.45 -9.45 24.76
CA LEU A 12 -13.46 -8.41 24.52
C LEU A 12 -13.24 -7.21 25.45
N GLY A 13 -12.94 -7.45 26.74
CA GLY A 13 -12.62 -6.38 27.69
C GLY A 13 -11.39 -5.58 27.28
N VAL A 14 -10.31 -6.26 26.89
CA VAL A 14 -9.08 -5.61 26.37
C VAL A 14 -9.39 -4.79 25.11
N PHE A 15 -10.19 -5.33 24.19
CA PHE A 15 -10.59 -4.63 22.98
C PHE A 15 -11.38 -3.34 23.28
N VAL A 16 -12.34 -3.40 24.23
CA VAL A 16 -13.12 -2.20 24.63
C VAL A 16 -12.23 -1.15 25.28
N VAL A 17 -11.33 -1.55 26.18
CA VAL A 17 -10.37 -0.61 26.80
C VAL A 17 -9.47 0.02 25.74
N TYR A 18 -8.99 -0.77 24.78
CA TYR A 18 -8.20 -0.26 23.66
C TYR A 18 -8.99 0.71 22.77
N ALA A 19 -10.26 0.40 22.47
CA ALA A 19 -11.12 1.27 21.67
C ALA A 19 -11.39 2.60 22.37
N LEU A 20 -11.68 2.57 23.68
CA LEU A 20 -11.87 3.79 24.50
C LEU A 20 -10.58 4.62 24.58
N HIS A 21 -9.43 3.97 24.80
CA HIS A 21 -8.14 4.62 24.80
C HIS A 21 -7.84 5.28 23.44
N THR A 22 -8.16 4.61 22.34
CA THR A 22 -7.99 5.14 20.98
C THR A 22 -8.90 6.35 20.74
N ALA A 23 -10.16 6.29 21.19
CA ALA A 23 -11.09 7.41 21.12
C ALA A 23 -10.61 8.62 21.95
N TRP A 24 -10.07 8.37 23.15
CA TRP A 24 -9.46 9.41 23.99
C TRP A 24 -8.24 10.06 23.33
N LEU A 25 -7.35 9.27 22.73
CA LEU A 25 -6.21 9.78 21.98
C LEU A 25 -6.65 10.61 20.76
N LEU A 26 -7.64 10.14 20.01
CA LEU A 26 -8.20 10.87 18.88
C LEU A 26 -8.87 12.18 19.32
N TYR A 27 -9.53 12.18 20.48
CA TYR A 27 -10.08 13.39 21.06
C TYR A 27 -8.98 14.39 21.42
N GLY A 28 -7.90 13.96 22.09
CA GLY A 28 -6.73 14.81 22.39
C GLY A 28 -5.94 15.23 21.14
N PHE A 29 -6.07 14.49 20.05
CA PHE A 29 -5.53 14.89 18.75
C PHE A 29 -6.28 16.10 18.17
N LEU A 30 -7.62 16.07 18.21
CA LEU A 30 -8.47 17.14 17.69
C LEU A 30 -8.57 18.35 18.62
N HIS A 31 -8.59 18.11 19.93
CA HIS A 31 -8.76 19.12 20.98
C HIS A 31 -7.51 19.20 21.85
N THR A 32 -6.57 20.05 21.46
CA THR A 32 -5.43 20.42 22.31
C THR A 32 -5.88 21.48 23.31
N LYS A 33 -5.85 21.15 24.61
CA LYS A 33 -6.15 22.13 25.66
C LYS A 33 -5.04 23.20 25.68
N PRO A 34 -5.37 24.51 25.58
CA PRO A 34 -4.38 25.56 25.72
C PRO A 34 -3.85 25.61 27.16
N CYS A 35 -2.63 26.10 27.33
CA CYS A 35 -2.06 26.30 28.66
C CYS A 35 -2.71 27.51 29.33
N ASP A 36 -3.24 27.31 30.55
CA ASP A 36 -3.85 28.37 31.32
C ASP A 36 -2.80 29.08 32.20
N GLY A 37 -2.33 30.23 31.73
CA GLY A 37 -1.29 31.02 32.41
C GLY A 37 -1.72 31.58 33.77
N SER A 38 -3.02 31.54 34.10
CA SER A 38 -3.55 31.99 35.40
C SER A 38 -3.31 31.00 36.54
N SER A 39 -3.03 29.74 36.21
CA SER A 39 -2.85 28.62 37.16
C SER A 39 -1.43 28.53 37.77
N GLY A 40 -0.50 29.40 37.35
CA GLY A 40 0.91 29.33 37.79
C GLY A 40 1.73 28.22 37.10
N GLU A 41 1.18 27.59 36.05
CA GLU A 41 1.90 26.59 35.25
C GLU A 41 2.91 27.24 34.29
N HIS A 42 4.06 26.58 34.11
CA HIS A 42 5.07 27.02 33.13
C HIS A 42 4.60 26.73 31.70
N CYS A 43 3.97 27.71 31.07
CA CYS A 43 3.53 27.64 29.68
C CYS A 43 4.68 27.90 28.70
N ILE A 44 4.69 27.16 27.60
CA ILE A 44 5.57 27.39 26.45
C ILE A 44 4.78 28.23 25.43
N THR A 45 5.30 29.41 25.10
CA THR A 45 4.67 30.38 24.19
C THR A 45 5.38 30.44 22.84
N SER A 46 4.69 30.92 21.81
CA SER A 46 5.24 31.02 20.46
C SER A 46 6.17 32.21 20.31
N TYR A 47 7.27 32.05 19.58
CA TYR A 47 8.07 33.19 19.12
C TYR A 47 7.25 34.16 18.25
N LEU A 48 6.19 33.68 17.61
CA LEU A 48 5.28 34.50 16.79
C LEU A 48 4.42 35.47 17.61
N THR A 49 4.17 35.16 18.89
CA THR A 49 3.35 35.99 19.78
C THR A 49 3.97 37.38 20.02
N ALA A 50 5.29 37.48 19.91
CA ALA A 50 6.03 38.75 20.02
C ALA A 50 5.95 39.63 18.74
N ARG A 51 5.12 39.29 17.76
CA ARG A 51 5.01 39.97 16.44
C ARG A 51 6.35 40.12 15.71
N ALA A 52 7.25 39.15 15.88
CA ALA A 52 8.53 39.14 15.19
C ALA A 52 8.33 38.99 13.67
N ARG A 53 8.98 39.85 12.88
CA ARG A 53 9.08 39.66 11.42
C ARG A 53 10.08 38.55 11.14
N LEU A 54 9.64 37.48 10.49
CA LEU A 54 10.45 36.34 10.10
C LEU A 54 10.80 36.41 8.61
N GLN A 55 11.99 35.97 8.26
CA GLN A 55 12.46 35.82 6.88
C GLN A 55 12.84 34.36 6.65
N VAL A 56 12.52 33.83 5.46
CA VAL A 56 12.83 32.44 5.11
C VAL A 56 13.84 32.43 3.97
N SER A 57 15.06 31.99 4.25
CA SER A 57 16.14 31.97 3.26
C SER A 57 16.40 30.52 2.84
N THR A 58 16.35 30.23 1.54
CA THR A 58 16.65 28.88 1.02
C THR A 58 18.05 28.87 0.42
N GLY A 59 18.99 28.22 1.10
CA GLY A 59 20.36 28.02 0.63
C GLY A 59 20.57 26.66 -0.02
N LEU A 60 21.01 26.59 -1.26
CA LEU A 60 21.75 25.44 -1.78
C LEU A 60 23.20 25.55 -1.33
N ALA A 61 23.95 24.43 -1.30
CA ALA A 61 25.35 24.38 -0.87
C ALA A 61 26.29 25.43 -1.52
N PHE A 62 25.87 26.07 -2.63
CA PHE A 62 26.58 27.15 -3.33
C PHE A 62 25.71 28.39 -3.67
N LEU A 63 24.46 28.48 -3.20
CA LEU A 63 23.53 29.57 -3.57
C LEU A 63 22.59 29.91 -2.41
N VAL A 64 22.66 31.11 -1.82
CA VAL A 64 21.72 31.56 -0.77
C VAL A 64 20.62 32.42 -1.41
N LEU A 65 19.40 31.88 -1.49
CA LEU A 65 18.20 32.65 -1.88
C LEU A 65 17.61 33.29 -0.62
N HIS A 66 17.61 34.62 -0.57
CA HIS A 66 16.85 35.36 0.44
C HIS A 66 15.41 35.51 -0.07
N LEU A 67 14.46 34.82 0.56
CA LEU A 67 13.04 34.97 0.26
C LEU A 67 12.36 35.69 1.43
N GLU A 68 11.88 36.89 1.17
CA GLU A 68 11.22 37.68 2.21
C GLU A 68 9.76 37.23 2.32
N SER A 69 9.41 36.57 3.42
CA SER A 69 8.02 36.26 3.75
C SER A 69 7.43 37.49 4.47
N LYS A 70 6.66 38.31 3.75
CA LYS A 70 5.91 39.41 4.37
C LYS A 70 4.71 38.84 5.14
N LYS A 71 4.69 39.10 6.46
CA LYS A 71 3.51 38.89 7.31
C LYS A 71 2.61 40.13 7.19
N ASP A 72 1.36 39.94 6.77
CA ASP A 72 0.39 41.02 6.60
C ASP A 72 -0.29 41.38 7.93
N GLU A 73 -0.99 42.52 8.00
CA GLU A 73 -1.69 43.03 9.20
C GLU A 73 -2.74 42.05 9.81
N SER A 74 -3.04 40.94 9.14
CA SER A 74 -4.01 39.91 9.54
C SER A 74 -3.41 38.62 10.13
N GLU A 75 -2.19 38.67 10.69
CA GLU A 75 -1.54 37.56 11.43
C GLU A 75 -1.20 36.28 10.61
N ARG A 76 -1.57 36.20 9.34
CA ARG A 76 -1.32 35.04 8.46
C ARG A 76 -0.03 35.18 7.65
N VAL A 77 0.74 34.09 7.56
CA VAL A 77 1.84 33.95 6.58
C VAL A 77 1.21 33.84 5.19
N LEU A 78 1.48 34.81 4.31
CA LEU A 78 0.95 34.80 2.94
C LEU A 78 1.62 33.68 2.12
N PRO A 79 0.83 32.91 1.34
CA PRO A 79 1.41 31.92 0.46
C PRO A 79 2.22 32.61 -0.65
N PHE A 80 3.44 32.14 -0.87
CA PHE A 80 4.34 32.67 -1.90
C PHE A 80 4.85 31.53 -2.78
N LYS A 81 4.99 31.79 -4.08
CA LYS A 81 5.55 30.84 -5.04
C LYS A 81 6.64 31.54 -5.85
N GLY A 82 7.88 31.11 -5.65
CA GLY A 82 9.06 31.61 -6.36
C GLY A 82 9.59 30.58 -7.36
N PHE A 83 10.12 31.06 -8.47
CA PHE A 83 10.75 30.23 -9.50
C PHE A 83 12.21 30.65 -9.67
N VAL A 84 13.13 29.69 -9.61
CA VAL A 84 14.57 29.91 -9.74
C VAL A 84 15.20 28.80 -10.58
N ASN A 85 16.06 29.15 -11.53
CA ASN A 85 16.89 28.17 -12.22
C ASN A 85 18.18 27.93 -11.43
N VAL A 86 18.40 26.69 -11.01
CA VAL A 86 19.54 26.28 -10.20
C VAL A 86 20.62 25.68 -11.10
N SER A 87 21.86 26.15 -10.95
CA SER A 87 23.02 25.52 -11.60
C SER A 87 23.40 24.23 -10.88
N VAL A 88 23.52 23.14 -11.64
CA VAL A 88 23.77 21.80 -11.10
C VAL A 88 25.28 21.53 -11.05
N PRO A 89 25.86 21.25 -9.87
CA PRO A 89 27.28 20.94 -9.75
C PRO A 89 27.69 19.68 -10.53
N GLU A 90 28.93 19.65 -11.02
CA GLU A 90 29.57 18.45 -11.61
C GLU A 90 29.37 17.16 -10.79
N PRO A 91 29.60 17.13 -9.45
CA PRO A 91 29.39 15.91 -8.67
C PRO A 91 27.94 15.42 -8.72
N THR A 92 26.95 16.33 -8.77
CA THR A 92 25.53 15.97 -8.89
C THR A 92 25.21 15.43 -10.28
N ARG A 93 25.83 15.96 -11.34
CA ARG A 93 25.74 15.42 -12.70
C ARG A 93 26.39 14.04 -12.84
N ALA A 94 27.33 13.71 -11.97
CA ALA A 94 27.96 12.40 -11.83
C ALA A 94 27.23 11.51 -10.79
N ASN A 95 25.90 11.51 -10.78
CA ASN A 95 25.06 10.74 -9.85
C ASN A 95 25.23 11.08 -8.35
N GLY A 96 25.73 12.27 -8.01
CA GLY A 96 25.80 12.75 -6.62
C GLY A 96 24.46 13.26 -6.09
N THR A 97 24.34 13.36 -4.77
CA THR A 97 23.17 13.94 -4.09
C THR A 97 23.28 15.45 -3.94
N LEU A 98 22.17 16.17 -4.13
CA LEU A 98 22.09 17.60 -3.82
C LEU A 98 21.05 17.88 -2.72
N PHE A 99 21.37 18.80 -1.82
CA PHE A 99 20.51 19.25 -0.74
C PHE A 99 20.23 20.76 -0.85
N ALA A 100 19.01 21.16 -0.48
CA ALA A 100 18.64 22.53 -0.18
C ALA A 100 18.42 22.67 1.32
N VAL A 101 19.03 23.68 1.93
CA VAL A 101 18.85 24.04 3.33
C VAL A 101 17.94 25.25 3.41
N VAL A 102 16.81 25.10 4.09
CA VAL A 102 15.84 26.17 4.34
C VAL A 102 16.09 26.71 5.73
N TYR A 103 16.33 28.01 5.86
CA TYR A 103 16.54 28.74 7.10
C TYR A 103 15.35 29.64 7.39
N VAL A 104 14.89 29.65 8.64
CA VAL A 104 13.92 30.60 9.17
C VAL A 104 14.61 31.41 10.26
N HIS A 105 14.72 32.72 10.06
CA HIS A 105 15.46 33.63 10.93
C HIS A 105 14.73 34.97 11.08
N ARG A 106 15.20 35.81 12.00
CA ARG A 106 14.68 37.16 12.17
C ARG A 106 14.96 38.01 10.92
N ALA A 107 13.95 38.74 10.46
CA ALA A 107 14.08 39.64 9.32
C ALA A 107 15.15 40.72 9.59
N GLY A 108 16.03 40.94 8.60
CA GLY A 108 17.11 41.93 8.67
C GLY A 108 18.43 41.46 9.31
N VAL A 109 18.50 40.21 9.78
CA VAL A 109 19.74 39.57 10.26
C VAL A 109 20.09 38.42 9.31
N SER A 110 21.36 38.15 9.06
CA SER A 110 21.75 37.00 8.23
C SER A 110 21.45 35.68 8.96
N PRO A 111 21.10 34.59 8.26
CA PRO A 111 20.79 33.30 8.90
C PRO A 111 21.92 32.83 9.85
N LEU A 112 23.17 32.93 9.38
CA LEU A 112 24.36 32.44 10.10
C LEU A 112 24.69 33.21 11.39
N GLU A 113 24.17 34.43 11.54
CA GLU A 113 24.39 35.27 12.73
C GLU A 113 23.23 35.15 13.75
N ASP A 114 22.09 34.57 13.36
CA ASP A 114 20.92 34.48 14.21
C ASP A 114 20.99 33.23 15.11
N SER A 115 21.27 33.43 16.41
CA SER A 115 21.22 32.36 17.42
C SER A 115 19.86 31.65 17.54
N ARG A 116 18.78 32.24 17.01
CA ARG A 116 17.41 31.71 17.05
C ARG A 116 16.95 31.15 15.70
N GLU A 117 17.88 30.82 14.82
CA GLU A 117 17.54 30.22 13.53
C GLU A 117 16.97 28.79 13.64
N VAL A 118 16.05 28.47 12.74
CA VAL A 118 15.58 27.10 12.50
C VAL A 118 15.92 26.74 11.07
N HIS A 119 16.71 25.68 10.90
CA HIS A 119 17.08 25.18 9.58
C HIS A 119 16.60 23.75 9.34
N TYR A 120 16.30 23.43 8.08
CA TYR A 120 15.96 22.08 7.62
C TYR A 120 16.64 21.79 6.28
N ALA A 121 17.27 20.62 6.16
CA ALA A 121 17.91 20.17 4.93
C ALA A 121 16.99 19.21 4.16
N ALA A 122 16.56 19.61 2.96
CA ALA A 122 15.75 18.81 2.06
C ALA A 122 16.59 18.28 0.89
N GLN A 123 16.47 16.99 0.60
CA GLN A 123 17.13 16.37 -0.55
C GLN A 123 16.38 16.75 -1.84
N LEU A 124 17.09 17.30 -2.83
CA LEU A 124 16.56 17.68 -4.14
C LEU A 124 16.72 16.59 -5.20
N THR A 125 17.52 15.57 -4.92
CA THR A 125 17.79 14.46 -5.82
C THR A 125 17.20 13.15 -5.30
N THR A 126 16.59 12.34 -6.16
CA THR A 126 16.12 10.97 -5.85
C THR A 126 16.72 9.98 -6.85
N TYR A 127 17.06 8.77 -6.42
CA TYR A 127 17.51 7.71 -7.32
C TYR A 127 16.33 6.80 -7.70
N ILE A 128 16.12 6.60 -9.01
CA ILE A 128 15.08 5.71 -9.53
C ILE A 128 15.67 4.84 -10.63
N THR A 129 15.25 3.59 -10.70
CA THR A 129 15.66 2.66 -11.76
C THR A 129 14.92 2.94 -13.07
N PRO A 130 15.61 2.98 -14.24
CA PRO A 130 15.00 3.36 -15.52
C PRO A 130 13.89 2.42 -16.01
N ALA A 131 13.88 1.15 -15.59
CA ALA A 131 12.84 0.18 -15.95
C ALA A 131 11.43 0.52 -15.41
N TYR A 132 11.32 1.57 -14.59
CA TYR A 132 10.12 2.00 -13.91
C TYR A 132 9.23 2.92 -14.78
N ARG A 133 9.82 3.76 -15.64
CA ARG A 133 9.05 4.71 -16.48
C ARG A 133 8.31 4.07 -17.67
N ASP A 134 8.77 2.92 -18.13
CA ASP A 134 8.25 2.27 -19.34
C ASP A 134 6.97 1.45 -19.08
N GLY A 135 6.52 1.33 -17.83
CA GLY A 135 5.29 0.62 -17.47
C GLY A 135 3.99 1.35 -17.84
N GLN A 136 4.06 2.64 -18.21
CA GLN A 136 2.88 3.51 -18.39
C GLN A 136 2.70 4.07 -19.81
N ARG A 137 3.59 3.75 -20.76
CA ARG A 137 3.43 4.14 -22.17
C ARG A 137 3.38 2.90 -23.07
N ASP A 138 2.17 2.57 -23.50
CA ASP A 138 1.82 1.72 -24.64
C ASP A 138 2.41 0.30 -24.69
N THR A 139 1.50 -0.66 -24.53
CA THR A 139 1.65 -2.10 -24.84
C THR A 139 1.88 -2.38 -26.35
N GLN A 140 2.38 -1.44 -27.13
CA GLN A 140 2.49 -1.60 -28.58
C GLN A 140 3.57 -0.72 -29.20
N LYS A 141 4.84 -0.87 -28.76
CA LYS A 141 6.07 -0.67 -29.56
C LYS A 141 7.32 -0.85 -28.68
N VAL A 142 7.60 -2.09 -28.23
CA VAL A 142 8.92 -2.40 -27.65
C VAL A 142 9.94 -2.48 -28.78
N LYS A 143 10.51 -1.33 -29.15
CA LYS A 143 11.70 -1.26 -29.99
C LYS A 143 12.88 -1.89 -29.24
N ARG A 144 13.64 -2.70 -29.99
CA ARG A 144 14.98 -3.20 -29.64
C ARG A 144 15.81 -2.09 -28.99
N TYR A 145 16.06 -2.19 -27.68
CA TYR A 145 17.21 -1.56 -27.07
C TYR A 145 18.01 -2.58 -26.25
N SER A 146 19.31 -2.47 -26.45
CA SER A 146 20.41 -3.31 -26.00
C SER A 146 20.50 -3.41 -24.48
N THR A 147 21.03 -4.54 -24.05
CA THR A 147 21.54 -4.86 -22.72
C THR A 147 22.50 -3.77 -22.24
N SER A 148 21.99 -2.71 -21.63
CA SER A 148 22.79 -1.83 -20.79
C SER A 148 22.36 -2.05 -19.36
N VAL A 149 23.36 -2.23 -18.50
CA VAL A 149 23.25 -2.37 -17.04
C VAL A 149 22.19 -1.39 -16.53
N ILE A 150 21.23 -1.86 -15.73
CA ILE A 150 20.20 -1.00 -15.12
C ILE A 150 20.92 -0.10 -14.12
N ASN A 151 21.49 1.00 -14.61
CA ASN A 151 22.18 1.98 -13.79
C ASN A 151 21.11 2.86 -13.14
N THR A 152 21.14 2.98 -11.82
CA THR A 152 20.33 3.94 -11.08
C THR A 152 20.72 5.34 -11.53
N VAL A 153 19.75 6.12 -12.02
CA VAL A 153 19.97 7.50 -12.48
C VAL A 153 19.42 8.46 -11.42
N SER A 154 20.19 9.52 -11.13
CA SER A 154 19.72 10.60 -10.27
C SER A 154 18.65 11.44 -10.98
N HIS A 155 17.54 11.68 -10.29
CA HIS A 155 16.44 12.51 -10.73
C HIS A 155 16.31 13.75 -9.86
N TRP A 156 15.93 14.86 -10.47
CA TRP A 156 15.73 16.17 -9.88
C TRP A 156 14.28 16.39 -9.44
N ARG A 157 14.12 17.02 -8.27
CA ARG A 157 12.83 17.48 -7.74
C ARG A 157 12.62 18.96 -8.08
N PRO A 158 11.70 19.29 -9.00
CA PRO A 158 11.50 20.68 -9.41
C PRO A 158 10.65 21.51 -8.44
N HIS A 159 9.97 20.89 -7.48
CA HIS A 159 9.08 21.57 -6.54
C HIS A 159 9.52 21.31 -5.09
N LEU A 160 9.84 22.39 -4.38
CA LEU A 160 10.14 22.39 -2.94
C LEU A 160 9.02 23.15 -2.21
N ALA A 161 8.08 22.40 -1.64
CA ALA A 161 6.99 22.97 -0.85
C ALA A 161 7.37 23.00 0.63
N ILE A 162 7.31 24.19 1.21
CA ILE A 162 7.72 24.48 2.57
C ILE A 162 6.50 24.97 3.33
N THR A 163 6.21 24.32 4.46
CA THR A 163 5.11 24.70 5.34
C THR A 163 5.67 25.28 6.65
N LEU A 164 5.16 26.44 7.03
CA LEU A 164 5.52 27.13 8.26
C LEU A 164 4.29 27.23 9.16
N MET A 165 4.47 27.00 10.46
CA MET A 165 3.40 27.22 11.41
C MET A 165 2.98 28.69 11.44
N SER A 166 1.70 28.97 11.18
CA SER A 166 1.16 30.34 11.19
C SER A 166 0.43 30.69 12.48
N GLU A 167 -0.11 29.69 13.19
CA GLU A 167 -0.88 29.87 14.42
C GLU A 167 0.03 29.88 15.65
N ASP A 168 -0.28 30.73 16.63
CA ASP A 168 0.28 30.67 17.97
C ASP A 168 -0.56 29.73 18.85
N PHE A 169 0.13 28.88 19.60
CA PHE A 169 -0.50 28.00 20.57
C PHE A 169 0.37 27.92 21.81
N THR A 170 -0.25 27.60 22.94
CA THR A 170 0.47 27.45 24.20
C THR A 170 0.37 26.01 24.68
N PHE A 171 1.51 25.44 25.07
CA PHE A 171 1.56 24.11 25.65
C PHE A 171 2.09 24.18 27.07
N ASN A 172 1.50 23.38 27.96
CA ASN A 172 2.18 23.01 29.21
C ASN A 172 3.28 21.99 28.85
N ARG A 173 4.43 22.06 29.53
CA ARG A 173 5.54 21.11 29.38
C ARG A 173 5.11 19.63 29.50
N ALA A 174 4.12 19.34 30.35
CA ALA A 174 3.56 17.97 30.50
C ALA A 174 2.54 17.60 29.41
N GLY A 175 1.89 18.58 28.79
CA GLY A 175 0.85 18.41 27.78
C GLY A 175 1.35 18.42 26.33
N LEU A 176 2.66 18.58 26.11
CA LEU A 176 3.23 18.64 24.76
C LEU A 176 3.20 17.27 24.08
N PRO A 177 2.48 17.11 22.94
CA PRO A 177 2.43 15.85 22.20
C PRO A 177 3.80 15.45 21.63
N SER A 178 4.11 14.15 21.64
CA SER A 178 5.41 13.63 21.18
C SER A 178 5.66 13.85 19.69
N ASP A 179 4.59 13.90 18.89
CA ASP A 179 4.57 14.23 17.46
C ASP A 179 5.12 15.64 17.20
N VAL A 180 4.67 16.64 17.97
CA VAL A 180 5.13 18.03 17.82
C VAL A 180 6.52 18.23 18.44
N ARG A 181 6.81 17.53 19.54
CA ARG A 181 8.06 17.67 20.29
C ARG A 181 9.32 17.44 19.45
N ARG A 182 9.25 16.60 18.40
CA ARG A 182 10.40 16.31 17.51
C ARG A 182 10.79 17.49 16.63
N TYR A 183 9.83 18.34 16.29
CA TYR A 183 10.03 19.50 15.42
C TYR A 183 10.20 20.81 16.20
N MET A 184 9.78 20.81 17.48
CA MET A 184 9.81 21.99 18.33
C MET A 184 11.18 22.19 18.98
N ARG A 185 11.84 23.30 18.65
CA ARG A 185 13.00 23.80 19.41
C ARG A 185 12.52 24.83 20.42
N VAL A 186 12.87 24.64 21.68
CA VAL A 186 12.49 25.55 22.77
C VAL A 186 13.72 26.32 23.23
N SER A 187 13.59 27.64 23.32
CA SER A 187 14.57 28.56 23.87
C SER A 187 14.04 29.15 25.19
N GLN A 188 14.92 29.31 26.17
CA GLN A 188 14.58 29.95 27.44
C GLN A 188 14.93 31.44 27.38
N GLU A 189 13.94 32.30 27.61
CA GLU A 189 14.14 33.74 27.74
C GLU A 189 13.65 34.19 29.12
N GLY A 190 14.61 34.29 30.06
CA GLY A 190 14.31 34.62 31.46
C GLY A 190 13.42 33.57 32.13
N ARG A 191 12.21 33.97 32.53
CA ARG A 191 11.20 33.08 33.16
C ARG A 191 10.21 32.46 32.16
N GLN A 192 10.23 32.86 30.89
CA GLN A 192 9.31 32.37 29.87
C GLN A 192 10.02 31.37 28.94
N MET A 193 9.33 30.28 28.64
CA MET A 193 9.77 29.26 27.67
C MET A 193 9.16 29.63 26.31
N ILE A 194 9.99 29.87 25.30
CA ILE A 194 9.51 30.27 23.97
C ILE A 194 9.93 29.20 22.96
N TYR A 195 9.02 28.76 22.10
CA TYR A 195 9.37 27.87 21.00
C TYR A 195 9.60 28.61 19.69
N LEU A 196 10.62 28.16 18.96
CA LEU A 196 10.96 28.68 17.64
C LEU A 196 9.94 28.21 16.59
N PRO A 197 9.78 28.95 15.48
CA PRO A 197 8.84 28.59 14.42
C PRO A 197 9.05 27.15 13.92
N LEU A 198 7.96 26.41 13.81
CA LEU A 198 7.97 25.03 13.30
C LEU A 198 8.01 25.06 11.78
N LEU A 199 9.09 24.54 11.22
CA LEU A 199 9.32 24.39 9.79
C LEU A 199 9.16 22.92 9.39
N LEU A 200 8.42 22.69 8.31
CA LEU A 200 8.24 21.37 7.72
C LEU A 200 8.38 21.45 6.21
N VAL A 201 9.19 20.56 5.64
CA VAL A 201 9.25 20.41 4.18
C VAL A 201 8.23 19.35 3.80
N ASN A 202 7.36 19.73 2.88
CA ASN A 202 6.30 18.87 2.42
C ASN A 202 6.86 17.83 1.43
N GLU A 203 7.22 16.66 1.95
CA GLU A 203 7.66 15.53 1.12
C GLU A 203 6.52 14.82 0.38
N LEU A 204 5.26 15.09 0.73
CA LEU A 204 4.10 14.45 0.10
C LEU A 204 3.59 15.23 -1.11
N SER A 205 4.03 16.47 -1.32
CA SER A 205 3.59 17.29 -2.46
C SER A 205 4.21 16.90 -3.79
N PHE A 206 5.33 16.16 -3.79
CA PHE A 206 6.00 15.75 -5.01
C PHE A 206 5.68 14.29 -5.35
N ARG A 207 5.57 14.01 -6.64
CA ARG A 207 5.36 12.69 -7.21
C ARG A 207 6.55 12.29 -8.08
N VAL A 208 6.73 10.99 -8.27
CA VAL A 208 7.72 10.38 -9.15
C VAL A 208 7.55 10.85 -10.60
N ARG A 209 6.30 11.07 -11.05
CA ARG A 209 6.01 11.59 -12.39
C ARG A 209 6.55 12.99 -12.65
N ASP A 210 6.69 13.80 -11.61
CA ASP A 210 7.15 15.19 -11.71
C ASP A 210 8.69 15.30 -11.67
N LEU A 211 9.40 14.18 -11.46
CA LEU A 211 10.84 14.16 -11.40
C LEU A 211 11.49 14.35 -12.78
N LEU A 212 12.57 15.10 -12.85
CA LEU A 212 13.33 15.31 -14.09
C LEU A 212 14.61 14.50 -14.08
N GLU A 213 14.97 13.86 -15.19
CA GLU A 213 16.21 13.08 -15.25
C GLU A 213 17.44 14.01 -15.30
N ILE A 214 18.44 13.75 -14.47
CA ILE A 214 19.71 14.50 -14.49
C ILE A 214 20.66 13.77 -15.41
N SER A 215 20.98 14.40 -16.53
CA SER A 215 21.99 13.94 -17.46
C SER A 215 23.31 14.68 -17.24
N SER A 216 24.42 14.12 -17.75
CA SER A 216 25.74 14.75 -17.67
C SER A 216 25.81 16.12 -18.36
N SER A 217 24.93 16.39 -19.32
CA SER A 217 24.84 17.67 -20.05
C SER A 217 23.86 18.67 -19.41
N THR A 218 23.10 18.29 -18.38
CA THR A 218 22.09 19.17 -17.76
C THR A 218 22.77 20.17 -16.80
N VAL A 219 23.00 21.41 -17.26
CA VAL A 219 23.70 22.45 -16.46
C VAL A 219 22.75 23.24 -15.55
N GLN A 220 21.51 23.51 -15.98
CA GLN A 220 20.52 24.29 -15.24
C GLN A 220 19.21 23.51 -15.11
N LEU A 221 18.60 23.54 -13.92
CA LEU A 221 17.31 22.90 -13.65
C LEU A 221 16.35 23.85 -12.93
N PRO A 222 15.06 23.81 -13.27
CA PRO A 222 14.06 24.65 -12.62
C PRO A 222 13.78 24.18 -11.19
N LEU A 223 13.76 25.11 -10.25
CA LEU A 223 13.33 24.92 -8.88
C LEU A 223 12.23 25.93 -8.54
N THR A 224 11.06 25.40 -8.22
CA THR A 224 9.94 26.19 -7.70
C THR A 224 9.88 26.01 -6.20
N VAL A 225 10.02 27.10 -5.46
CA VAL A 225 9.90 27.10 -4.00
C VAL A 225 8.55 27.69 -3.63
N SER A 226 7.72 26.94 -2.89
CA SER A 226 6.42 27.42 -2.41
C SER A 226 6.38 27.46 -0.89
N TYR A 227 5.84 28.53 -0.33
CA TYR A 227 5.63 28.71 1.10
C TYR A 227 4.14 28.74 1.41
N GLU A 228 3.72 27.97 2.41
CA GLU A 228 2.34 27.96 2.89
C GLU A 228 2.28 27.94 4.42
N GLY A 229 1.34 28.68 4.99
CA GLY A 229 1.05 28.65 6.43
C GLY A 229 0.18 27.44 6.79
N ILE A 230 0.52 26.74 7.88
CA ILE A 230 -0.27 25.62 8.39
C ILE A 230 -0.77 25.86 9.82
N SER A 231 -1.93 25.31 10.13
CA SER A 231 -2.52 25.28 11.48
C SER A 231 -1.94 24.15 12.32
N LEU A 232 -2.09 24.21 13.65
CA LEU A 232 -1.60 23.13 14.52
C LEU A 232 -2.24 21.77 14.20
N ARG A 233 -3.55 21.76 13.95
CA ARG A 233 -4.28 20.53 13.60
C ARG A 233 -3.80 19.96 12.27
N GLY A 234 -3.63 20.83 11.26
CA GLY A 234 -3.11 20.44 9.96
C GLY A 234 -1.69 19.90 10.06
N PHE A 235 -0.83 20.54 10.84
CA PHE A 235 0.55 20.12 11.07
C PHE A 235 0.62 18.71 11.67
N ARG A 236 -0.13 18.45 12.75
CA ARG A 236 -0.14 17.13 13.39
C ARG A 236 -0.68 16.05 12.46
N PHE A 237 -1.70 16.38 11.67
CA PHE A 237 -2.22 15.48 10.64
C PHE A 237 -1.16 15.16 9.59
N TRP A 238 -0.41 16.17 9.13
CA TRP A 238 0.64 16.00 8.14
C TRP A 238 1.78 15.10 8.62
N VAL A 239 2.23 15.29 9.86
CA VAL A 239 3.28 14.46 10.49
C VAL A 239 2.83 12.99 10.53
N HIS A 240 1.61 12.71 10.98
CA HIS A 240 1.09 11.34 10.97
C HIS A 240 0.93 10.78 9.56
N LEU A 241 0.54 11.60 8.59
CA LEU A 241 0.43 11.15 7.20
C LEU A 241 1.80 10.76 6.63
N GLN A 242 2.85 11.51 6.97
CA GLN A 242 4.23 11.18 6.60
C GLN A 242 4.68 9.86 7.25
N ASP A 243 4.36 9.63 8.53
CA ASP A 243 4.64 8.36 9.21
C ASP A 243 3.91 7.17 8.56
N VAL A 244 2.66 7.36 8.13
CA VAL A 244 1.89 6.33 7.42
C VAL A 244 2.54 6.01 6.08
N VAL A 245 2.92 7.01 5.29
CA VAL A 245 3.61 6.81 4.01
C VAL A 245 4.96 6.11 4.20
N TYR A 246 5.71 6.48 5.25
CA TYR A 246 6.95 5.79 5.61
C TYR A 246 6.70 4.32 5.96
N SER A 247 5.65 4.03 6.73
CA SER A 247 5.25 2.65 7.07
C SER A 247 4.84 1.85 5.82
N LEU A 248 4.10 2.47 4.88
CA LEU A 248 3.75 1.83 3.61
C LEU A 248 4.99 1.42 2.79
N ARG A 249 6.03 2.26 2.77
CA ARG A 249 7.33 1.90 2.16
C ARG A 249 7.94 0.68 2.85
N GLN A 250 7.91 0.62 4.18
CA GLN A 250 8.42 -0.53 4.94
C GLN A 250 7.63 -1.82 4.66
N PHE A 251 6.33 -1.71 4.38
CA PHE A 251 5.49 -2.83 3.94
C PHE A 251 5.71 -3.23 2.46
N GLY A 252 6.69 -2.61 1.78
CA GLY A 252 7.08 -2.96 0.41
C GLY A 252 6.15 -2.41 -0.67
N PHE A 253 5.44 -1.30 -0.40
CA PHE A 253 4.76 -0.58 -1.47
C PHE A 253 5.78 0.12 -2.37
N THR A 254 5.54 0.07 -3.68
CA THR A 254 6.30 0.82 -4.68
C THR A 254 5.98 2.31 -4.58
N GLU A 255 6.91 3.18 -5.01
CA GLU A 255 6.71 4.64 -4.97
C GLU A 255 5.51 5.11 -5.85
N GLU A 256 5.12 4.34 -6.86
CA GLU A 256 3.99 4.59 -7.78
C GLU A 256 2.68 4.35 -7.05
N ASN A 257 2.55 3.19 -6.40
CA ASN A 257 1.36 2.87 -5.60
C ASN A 257 1.22 3.87 -4.45
N ILE A 258 2.34 4.31 -3.86
CA ILE A 258 2.35 5.37 -2.85
C ILE A 258 1.90 6.70 -3.44
N ASP A 259 2.35 7.06 -4.63
CA ASP A 259 1.94 8.30 -5.29
C ASP A 259 0.47 8.29 -5.71
N GLU A 260 -0.06 7.14 -6.10
CA GLU A 260 -1.49 6.95 -6.33
C GLU A 260 -2.28 7.12 -5.02
N ILE A 261 -1.78 6.56 -3.91
CA ILE A 261 -2.37 6.78 -2.58
C ILE A 261 -2.31 8.28 -2.21
N LYS A 262 -1.19 8.97 -2.43
CA LYS A 262 -1.09 10.42 -2.20
C LYS A 262 -2.08 11.19 -3.08
N GLU A 263 -2.24 10.80 -4.35
CA GLU A 263 -3.17 11.44 -5.27
C GLU A 263 -4.62 11.24 -4.85
N THR A 264 -5.00 10.03 -4.42
CA THR A 264 -6.35 9.78 -3.89
C THR A 264 -6.59 10.55 -2.60
N LEU A 265 -5.60 10.67 -1.71
CA LEU A 265 -5.70 11.44 -0.46
C LEU A 265 -5.85 12.95 -0.69
N LEU A 266 -5.10 13.52 -1.63
CA LEU A 266 -5.11 14.97 -1.91
C LEU A 266 -6.23 15.38 -2.86
N GLY A 267 -6.63 14.50 -3.78
CA GLY A 267 -7.55 14.82 -4.88
C GLY A 267 -9.00 14.39 -4.65
N SER A 268 -9.29 13.54 -3.66
CA SER A 268 -10.65 13.01 -3.46
C SER A 268 -11.44 13.77 -2.40
N ASN A 269 -12.76 13.73 -2.52
CA ASN A 269 -13.65 14.14 -1.45
C ASN A 269 -13.42 13.27 -0.21
N LEU A 270 -13.16 13.90 0.94
CA LEU A 270 -12.91 13.21 2.22
C LEU A 270 -14.00 12.17 2.55
N TYR A 271 -15.26 12.47 2.20
CA TYR A 271 -16.39 11.53 2.39
C TYR A 271 -16.23 10.23 1.60
N LEU A 272 -15.83 10.31 0.33
CA LEU A 272 -15.60 9.13 -0.51
C LEU A 272 -14.41 8.33 0.01
N LEU A 273 -13.35 9.01 0.46
CA LEU A 273 -12.17 8.34 1.00
C LEU A 273 -12.47 7.56 2.27
N VAL A 274 -13.23 8.16 3.20
CA VAL A 274 -13.69 7.48 4.42
C VAL A 274 -14.60 6.29 4.09
N LEU A 275 -15.52 6.45 3.13
CA LEU A 275 -16.40 5.35 2.71
C LEU A 275 -15.61 4.18 2.12
N THR A 276 -14.67 4.46 1.23
CA THR A 276 -13.80 3.43 0.64
C THR A 276 -12.97 2.72 1.70
N ALA A 277 -12.39 3.46 2.66
CA ALA A 277 -11.65 2.88 3.79
C ALA A 277 -12.54 1.97 4.66
N LEU A 278 -13.81 2.34 4.87
CA LEU A 278 -14.76 1.51 5.61
C LEU A 278 -15.10 0.23 4.85
N ILE A 279 -15.37 0.32 3.55
CA ILE A 279 -15.68 -0.84 2.70
C ILE A 279 -14.49 -1.80 2.64
N THR A 280 -13.26 -1.31 2.46
CA THR A 280 -12.06 -2.16 2.43
C THR A 280 -11.79 -2.81 3.79
N ALA A 281 -12.02 -2.10 4.89
CA ALA A 281 -11.90 -2.68 6.23
C ALA A 281 -12.94 -3.80 6.47
N LEU A 282 -14.19 -3.60 6.06
CA LEU A 282 -15.25 -4.62 6.16
C LEU A 282 -14.93 -5.84 5.29
N GLN A 283 -14.45 -5.63 4.06
CA GLN A 283 -14.01 -6.71 3.17
C GLN A 283 -12.91 -7.56 3.82
N LEU A 284 -11.89 -6.94 4.40
CA LEU A 284 -10.78 -7.64 5.06
C LEU A 284 -11.27 -8.44 6.29
N ILE A 285 -12.23 -7.90 7.05
CA ILE A 285 -12.86 -8.62 8.16
C ILE A 285 -13.64 -9.84 7.65
N CYS A 286 -14.41 -9.70 6.57
CA CYS A 286 -15.16 -10.80 5.95
C CYS A 286 -14.24 -11.92 5.47
N GLU A 287 -13.12 -11.58 4.81
CA GLU A 287 -12.12 -12.55 4.36
C GLU A 287 -11.48 -13.31 5.53
N PHE A 288 -11.14 -12.60 6.60
CA PHE A 288 -10.62 -13.24 7.82
C PHE A 288 -11.64 -14.18 8.47
N LEU A 289 -12.91 -13.77 8.54
CA LEU A 289 -13.98 -14.61 9.07
C LEU A 289 -14.23 -15.85 8.21
N ALA A 290 -14.16 -15.71 6.88
CA ALA A 290 -14.26 -16.82 5.95
C ALA A 290 -13.14 -17.84 6.17
N LEU A 291 -11.88 -17.38 6.28
CA LEU A 291 -10.73 -18.24 6.55
C LEU A 291 -10.84 -18.94 7.92
N LYS A 292 -11.28 -18.22 8.95
CA LYS A 292 -11.52 -18.78 10.28
C LYS A 292 -12.62 -19.85 10.27
N ASN A 293 -13.72 -19.59 9.56
CA ASN A 293 -14.82 -20.54 9.44
C ASN A 293 -14.37 -21.81 8.71
N ASP A 294 -13.64 -21.66 7.62
CA ASP A 294 -13.10 -22.75 6.83
C ASP A 294 -12.15 -23.63 7.67
N PHE A 295 -11.18 -23.02 8.37
CA PHE A 295 -10.30 -23.74 9.29
C PHE A 295 -11.06 -24.51 10.39
N SER A 296 -12.08 -23.88 10.98
CA SER A 296 -12.93 -24.50 12.00
C SER A 296 -13.75 -25.67 11.44
N SER A 297 -14.25 -25.56 10.21
CA SER A 297 -15.02 -26.60 9.53
C SER A 297 -14.15 -27.83 9.26
N TRP A 298 -12.96 -27.64 8.71
CA TRP A 298 -12.03 -28.74 8.42
C TRP A 298 -11.52 -29.46 9.67
N ARG A 299 -11.31 -28.76 10.79
CA ARG A 299 -10.96 -29.42 12.06
C ARG A 299 -12.04 -30.35 12.60
N LYS A 300 -13.31 -30.14 12.26
CA LYS A 300 -14.43 -30.93 12.80
C LYS A 300 -14.84 -32.11 11.90
N LYS A 301 -14.39 -32.14 10.64
CA LYS A 301 -14.76 -33.21 9.69
C LYS A 301 -14.08 -34.53 10.05
N LYS A 302 -14.88 -35.58 10.26
CA LYS A 302 -14.42 -36.96 10.52
C LYS A 302 -14.54 -37.89 9.29
N SER A 303 -15.45 -37.59 8.37
CA SER A 303 -15.64 -38.30 7.10
C SER A 303 -15.36 -37.37 5.92
N MET A 304 -14.80 -37.91 4.83
CA MET A 304 -14.47 -37.20 3.59
C MET A 304 -15.51 -37.43 2.48
N VAL A 305 -16.66 -37.98 2.83
CA VAL A 305 -17.79 -38.23 1.92
C VAL A 305 -18.24 -36.91 1.29
N GLY A 306 -18.27 -36.87 -0.05
CA GLY A 306 -18.63 -35.69 -0.85
C GLY A 306 -17.46 -34.75 -1.22
N MET A 307 -16.20 -35.11 -0.93
CA MET A 307 -15.04 -34.33 -1.33
C MET A 307 -13.99 -35.17 -2.06
N SER A 308 -13.69 -34.80 -3.31
CA SER A 308 -12.64 -35.44 -4.11
C SER A 308 -11.25 -35.13 -3.56
N ARG A 309 -10.43 -36.16 -3.35
CA ARG A 309 -9.02 -35.97 -2.93
C ARG A 309 -8.22 -35.22 -4.01
N LYS A 310 -8.54 -35.47 -5.28
CA LYS A 310 -7.89 -34.83 -6.44
C LYS A 310 -8.25 -33.34 -6.54
N SER A 311 -9.49 -32.97 -6.23
CA SER A 311 -9.91 -31.55 -6.26
C SER A 311 -9.25 -30.73 -5.14
N VAL A 312 -9.05 -31.31 -3.95
CA VAL A 312 -8.34 -30.65 -2.85
C VAL A 312 -6.87 -30.42 -3.19
N GLN A 313 -6.19 -31.41 -3.77
CA GLN A 313 -4.80 -31.25 -4.25
C GLN A 313 -4.70 -30.15 -5.31
N TRP A 314 -5.60 -30.18 -6.28
CA TRP A 314 -5.58 -29.21 -7.37
C TRP A 314 -5.84 -27.78 -6.87
N ARG A 315 -6.80 -27.60 -5.96
CA ARG A 315 -7.07 -26.29 -5.34
C ARG A 315 -5.86 -25.78 -4.57
N SER A 316 -5.21 -26.62 -3.77
CA SER A 316 -4.00 -26.24 -3.04
C SER A 316 -2.85 -25.86 -3.97
N LEU A 317 -2.61 -26.63 -5.04
CA LEU A 317 -1.60 -26.30 -6.05
C LEU A 317 -1.91 -24.97 -6.75
N SER A 318 -3.18 -24.74 -7.10
CA SER A 318 -3.64 -23.51 -7.75
C SER A 318 -3.39 -22.29 -6.87
N THR A 319 -3.80 -22.34 -5.60
CA THR A 319 -3.59 -21.25 -4.63
C THR A 319 -2.11 -21.02 -4.35
N LEU A 320 -1.30 -22.09 -4.29
CA LEU A 320 0.15 -21.99 -4.10
C LEU A 320 0.84 -21.30 -5.29
N LEU A 321 0.44 -21.63 -6.53
CA LEU A 321 0.97 -20.99 -7.74
C LEU A 321 0.57 -19.52 -7.81
N ILE A 322 -0.67 -19.18 -7.46
CA ILE A 322 -1.12 -17.78 -7.37
C ILE A 322 -0.31 -17.03 -6.30
N PHE A 323 -0.11 -17.62 -5.12
CA PHE A 323 0.74 -17.03 -4.08
C PHE A 323 2.18 -16.80 -4.56
N LEU A 324 2.76 -17.79 -5.26
CA LEU A 324 4.13 -17.69 -5.78
C LEU A 324 4.28 -16.58 -6.82
N HIS A 325 3.24 -16.36 -7.64
CA HIS A 325 3.20 -15.24 -8.59
C HIS A 325 3.09 -13.90 -7.88
N LEU A 326 2.17 -13.77 -6.92
CA LEU A 326 1.99 -12.54 -6.15
C LEU A 326 3.24 -12.21 -5.32
N LEU A 327 3.98 -13.21 -4.85
CA LEU A 327 5.23 -13.03 -4.11
C LEU A 327 6.31 -12.29 -4.92
N GLN A 328 6.22 -12.29 -6.25
CA GLN A 328 7.17 -11.57 -7.11
C GLN A 328 6.81 -10.10 -7.33
N GLU A 329 5.51 -9.77 -7.36
CA GLU A 329 5.01 -8.50 -7.90
C GLU A 329 4.25 -7.64 -6.88
N THR A 330 3.83 -8.20 -5.75
CA THR A 330 2.89 -7.52 -4.84
C THR A 330 3.50 -7.12 -3.50
N SER A 331 2.89 -6.11 -2.87
CA SER A 331 3.26 -5.62 -1.55
C SER A 331 2.91 -6.64 -0.45
N LEU A 332 3.61 -6.56 0.67
CA LEU A 332 3.47 -7.50 1.79
C LEU A 332 2.04 -7.52 2.36
N LEU A 333 1.33 -6.38 2.27
CA LEU A 333 -0.05 -6.23 2.75
C LEU A 333 -1.04 -7.11 1.98
N VAL A 334 -0.88 -7.24 0.66
CA VAL A 334 -1.72 -8.12 -0.18
C VAL A 334 -1.24 -9.57 -0.09
N LEU A 335 0.07 -9.77 0.04
CA LEU A 335 0.68 -11.09 0.12
C LEU A 335 0.29 -11.83 1.40
N LEU A 336 0.11 -11.14 2.52
CA LEU A 336 -0.14 -11.76 3.83
C LEU A 336 -1.50 -12.50 3.92
N PRO A 337 -2.64 -11.92 3.54
CA PRO A 337 -3.91 -12.65 3.49
C PRO A 337 -3.88 -13.86 2.54
N VAL A 338 -3.30 -13.70 1.34
CA VAL A 338 -3.20 -14.78 0.34
C VAL A 338 -2.25 -15.89 0.82
N GLY A 339 -1.14 -15.53 1.46
CA GLY A 339 -0.17 -16.46 2.02
C GLY A 339 -0.77 -17.29 3.17
N LEU A 340 -1.51 -16.66 4.07
CA LEU A 340 -2.25 -17.38 5.12
C LEU A 340 -3.27 -18.35 4.52
N GLY A 341 -3.99 -17.94 3.47
CA GLY A 341 -4.89 -18.81 2.72
C GLY A 341 -4.17 -20.00 2.09
N ALA A 342 -3.04 -19.76 1.43
CA ALA A 342 -2.21 -20.81 0.83
C ALA A 342 -1.70 -21.82 1.87
N CYS A 343 -1.23 -21.36 3.03
CA CYS A 343 -0.82 -22.22 4.14
C CYS A 343 -1.98 -23.11 4.63
N VAL A 344 -3.19 -22.57 4.74
CA VAL A 344 -4.38 -23.32 5.14
C VAL A 344 -4.75 -24.37 4.09
N GLU A 345 -4.69 -24.05 2.80
CA GLU A 345 -4.94 -25.01 1.71
C GLU A 345 -3.92 -26.16 1.71
N VAL A 346 -2.64 -25.86 1.89
CA VAL A 346 -1.59 -26.87 2.04
C VAL A 346 -1.84 -27.76 3.26
N TRP A 347 -2.25 -27.18 4.39
CA TRP A 347 -2.60 -27.93 5.60
C TRP A 347 -3.79 -28.88 5.38
N LYS A 348 -4.78 -28.52 4.56
CA LYS A 348 -5.88 -29.42 4.18
C LYS A 348 -5.37 -30.64 3.42
N VAL A 349 -4.40 -30.48 2.51
CA VAL A 349 -3.79 -31.60 1.79
C VAL A 349 -3.14 -32.57 2.78
N PHE A 350 -2.33 -32.07 3.72
CA PHE A 350 -1.73 -32.93 4.76
C PHE A 350 -2.78 -33.68 5.59
N THR A 351 -3.91 -33.02 5.89
CA THR A 351 -5.04 -33.61 6.62
C THR A 351 -5.74 -34.72 5.82
N VAL A 352 -5.98 -34.48 4.52
CA VAL A 352 -6.63 -35.44 3.61
C VAL A 352 -5.78 -36.69 3.37
N PHE A 353 -4.47 -36.53 3.23
CA PHE A 353 -3.57 -37.67 3.03
C PHE A 353 -3.26 -38.45 4.31
N LYS A 354 -3.75 -38.00 5.48
CA LYS A 354 -3.45 -38.57 6.80
C LYS A 354 -1.97 -38.92 6.94
N ILE A 355 -1.07 -38.05 6.45
CA ILE A 355 0.37 -38.24 6.62
C ILE A 355 0.67 -37.98 8.09
N GLN A 356 0.53 -39.02 8.92
CA GLN A 356 1.06 -38.99 10.26
C GLN A 356 2.57 -39.10 10.12
N PHE A 357 3.26 -38.00 10.42
CA PHE A 357 4.71 -37.97 10.55
C PHE A 357 5.10 -38.74 11.83
N GLN A 358 4.95 -40.07 11.80
CA GLN A 358 5.51 -40.94 12.82
C GLN A 358 6.97 -41.16 12.46
N TRP A 359 7.86 -40.48 13.17
CA TRP A 359 9.31 -40.70 13.12
C TRP A 359 9.71 -42.01 13.81
N LYS A 360 8.97 -43.09 13.57
CA LYS A 360 9.36 -44.45 13.96
C LYS A 360 8.64 -45.47 13.08
N SER A 361 9.40 -46.50 12.76
CA SER A 361 9.21 -47.51 11.73
C SER A 361 7.82 -48.15 11.66
N SER A 362 7.40 -48.35 10.40
CA SER A 362 6.62 -49.48 9.86
C SER A 362 5.09 -49.44 9.88
N LYS A 363 4.56 -49.67 8.67
CA LYS A 363 3.19 -49.96 8.21
C LYS A 363 2.20 -48.80 8.11
N LEU A 364 2.21 -48.19 6.92
CA LEU A 364 1.14 -47.40 6.35
C LEU A 364 -0.15 -48.25 6.28
N HIS A 365 -1.07 -48.08 7.24
CA HIS A 365 -2.41 -48.65 7.14
C HIS A 365 -3.24 -47.79 6.18
N VAL A 366 -3.36 -48.26 4.93
CA VAL A 366 -4.31 -47.71 3.96
C VAL A 366 -5.68 -48.30 4.28
N ASN A 367 -6.52 -47.53 4.98
CA ASN A 367 -7.92 -47.91 5.20
C ASN A 367 -8.62 -48.10 3.84
N LYS A 368 -9.37 -49.20 3.69
CA LYS A 368 -10.29 -49.43 2.57
C LYS A 368 -11.21 -48.22 2.43
N LEU A 369 -11.29 -47.67 1.22
CA LEU A 369 -12.29 -46.64 0.87
C LEU A 369 -13.70 -47.23 0.99
N ASP A 370 -14.65 -46.46 1.52
CA ASP A 370 -16.07 -46.78 1.46
C ASP A 370 -16.53 -46.89 0.00
N GLU A 371 -17.47 -47.79 -0.29
CA GLU A 371 -17.95 -48.06 -1.65
C GLU A 371 -18.60 -46.82 -2.31
N GLU A 372 -19.14 -45.91 -1.48
CA GLU A 372 -19.66 -44.60 -1.89
C GLU A 372 -18.54 -43.60 -2.25
N GLU A 373 -17.38 -43.63 -1.56
CA GLU A 373 -16.19 -42.84 -1.94
C GLU A 373 -15.65 -43.32 -3.29
N ARG A 374 -15.68 -44.63 -3.55
CA ARG A 374 -15.20 -45.22 -4.81
C ARG A 374 -16.00 -44.75 -6.02
N LYS A 375 -17.34 -44.78 -5.93
CA LYS A 375 -18.22 -44.28 -7.02
C LYS A 375 -17.94 -42.81 -7.32
N THR A 376 -17.75 -41.99 -6.29
CA THR A 376 -17.45 -40.55 -6.45
C THR A 376 -16.09 -40.32 -7.14
N VAL A 377 -15.07 -41.10 -6.78
CA VAL A 377 -13.74 -41.05 -7.41
C VAL A 377 -13.80 -41.48 -8.87
N GLU A 378 -14.63 -42.46 -9.20
CA GLU A 378 -14.74 -42.99 -10.57
C GLU A 378 -15.34 -41.94 -11.53
N TYR A 379 -16.43 -41.28 -11.12
CA TYR A 379 -17.02 -40.16 -11.89
C TYR A 379 -16.04 -38.99 -12.04
N ASP A 380 -15.31 -38.62 -10.99
CA ASP A 380 -14.29 -37.56 -11.05
C ASP A 380 -13.13 -37.94 -11.98
N THR A 381 -12.67 -39.19 -11.95
CA THR A 381 -11.57 -39.63 -12.83
C THR A 381 -11.97 -39.58 -14.28
N GLN A 382 -13.20 -39.99 -14.63
CA GLN A 382 -13.69 -39.93 -16.00
C GLN A 382 -13.80 -38.49 -16.50
N ALA A 383 -14.38 -37.59 -15.71
CA ALA A 383 -14.47 -36.17 -16.05
C ALA A 383 -13.09 -35.51 -16.19
N SER A 384 -12.15 -35.81 -15.28
CA SER A 384 -10.79 -35.28 -15.33
C SER A 384 -10.00 -35.72 -16.57
N ARG A 385 -10.26 -36.94 -17.07
CA ARG A 385 -9.57 -37.49 -18.24
C ARG A 385 -9.97 -36.75 -19.52
N TYR A 386 -11.27 -36.56 -19.74
CA TYR A 386 -11.75 -35.79 -20.90
C TYR A 386 -11.30 -34.33 -20.83
N LEU A 387 -11.35 -33.73 -19.64
CA LEU A 387 -10.90 -32.35 -19.46
C LEU A 387 -9.38 -32.21 -19.74
N SER A 388 -8.58 -33.20 -19.36
CA SER A 388 -7.12 -33.16 -19.59
C SER A 388 -6.73 -33.15 -21.07
N TYR A 389 -7.48 -33.85 -21.93
CA TYR A 389 -7.23 -33.85 -23.37
C TYR A 389 -7.43 -32.49 -24.03
N LEU A 390 -8.28 -31.64 -23.45
CA LEU A 390 -8.51 -30.29 -23.94
C LEU A 390 -7.54 -29.28 -23.30
N VAL A 391 -7.30 -29.39 -21.99
CA VAL A 391 -6.50 -28.38 -21.26
C VAL A 391 -5.00 -28.49 -21.55
N TYR A 392 -4.45 -29.70 -21.60
CA TYR A 392 -3.01 -29.88 -21.80
C TYR A 392 -2.49 -29.29 -23.12
N PRO A 393 -3.09 -29.54 -24.30
CA PRO A 393 -2.62 -28.92 -25.53
C PRO A 393 -2.77 -27.39 -25.53
N LEU A 394 -3.82 -26.86 -24.91
CA LEU A 394 -4.06 -25.42 -24.79
C LEU A 394 -3.00 -24.74 -23.88
N CYS A 395 -2.63 -25.37 -22.77
CA CYS A 395 -1.60 -24.84 -21.87
C CYS A 395 -0.21 -24.93 -22.50
N ILE A 396 0.11 -26.03 -23.19
CA ILE A 396 1.41 -26.23 -23.85
C ILE A 396 1.58 -25.23 -25.02
N SER A 397 0.53 -25.04 -25.84
CA SER A 397 0.59 -24.06 -26.94
C SER A 397 0.72 -22.63 -26.40
N GLY A 398 -0.01 -22.28 -25.33
CA GLY A 398 0.13 -21.00 -24.64
C GLY A 398 1.52 -20.77 -24.06
N ALA A 399 2.14 -21.79 -23.47
CA ALA A 399 3.50 -21.73 -22.94
C ALA A 399 4.56 -21.52 -24.02
N ILE A 400 4.45 -22.23 -25.14
CA ILE A 400 5.37 -22.08 -26.28
C ILE A 400 5.19 -20.69 -26.91
N PHE A 401 3.95 -20.24 -27.09
CA PHE A 401 3.66 -18.91 -27.60
C PHE A 401 4.20 -17.81 -26.68
N SER A 402 4.05 -17.96 -25.36
CA SER A 402 4.51 -16.95 -24.40
C SER A 402 6.04 -16.82 -24.38
N LEU A 403 6.75 -17.94 -24.56
CA LEU A 403 8.21 -17.97 -24.65
C LEU A 403 8.74 -17.36 -25.96
N ALA A 404 8.02 -17.56 -27.07
CA ALA A 404 8.45 -17.11 -28.38
C ALA A 404 8.21 -15.61 -28.62
N TYR A 405 7.09 -15.05 -28.10
CA TYR A 405 6.67 -13.69 -28.43
C TYR A 405 6.89 -12.65 -27.32
N PHE A 406 6.94 -13.03 -26.04
CA PHE A 406 7.15 -12.07 -24.94
C PHE A 406 8.59 -12.07 -24.42
N ARG A 407 9.18 -10.88 -24.26
CA ARG A 407 10.54 -10.73 -23.71
C ARG A 407 10.51 -10.86 -22.18
N GLN A 408 11.13 -11.91 -21.67
CA GLN A 408 11.07 -12.26 -20.24
C GLN A 408 12.21 -11.63 -19.44
N LYS A 409 11.94 -11.10 -18.24
CA LYS A 409 12.97 -10.62 -17.29
C LYS A 409 13.79 -11.78 -16.70
N SER A 410 13.16 -12.94 -16.46
CA SER A 410 13.81 -14.17 -15.98
C SER A 410 13.02 -15.42 -16.39
N TYR A 411 13.71 -16.55 -16.57
CA TYR A 411 13.07 -17.84 -16.87
C TYR A 411 12.12 -18.32 -15.75
N TYR A 412 12.42 -17.95 -14.49
CA TYR A 412 11.57 -18.27 -13.35
C TYR A 412 10.24 -17.50 -13.39
N SER A 413 10.28 -16.18 -13.62
CA SER A 413 9.06 -15.36 -13.75
C SER A 413 8.19 -15.80 -14.94
N TRP A 414 8.82 -16.15 -16.08
CA TRP A 414 8.11 -16.73 -17.23
C TRP A 414 7.35 -18.01 -16.87
N LEU A 415 8.03 -18.95 -16.19
CA LEU A 415 7.46 -20.23 -15.83
C LEU A 415 6.29 -20.06 -14.85
N VAL A 416 6.46 -19.22 -13.82
CA VAL A 416 5.39 -18.94 -12.84
C VAL A 416 4.18 -18.29 -13.51
N ASN A 417 4.39 -17.26 -14.35
CA ASN A 417 3.30 -16.56 -15.03
C ASN A 417 2.53 -17.50 -15.99
N THR A 418 3.25 -18.37 -16.71
CA THR A 418 2.65 -19.37 -17.60
C THR A 418 1.85 -20.41 -16.83
N LEU A 419 2.37 -20.90 -15.70
CA LEU A 419 1.66 -21.84 -14.82
C LEU A 419 0.39 -21.22 -14.24
N VAL A 420 0.44 -19.97 -13.78
CA VAL A 420 -0.70 -19.25 -13.23
C VAL A 420 -1.78 -19.03 -14.28
N THR A 421 -1.40 -18.61 -15.48
CA THR A 421 -2.33 -18.49 -16.62
C THR A 421 -2.99 -19.84 -16.95
N GLY A 422 -2.21 -20.93 -16.95
CA GLY A 422 -2.73 -22.29 -17.14
C GLY A 422 -3.70 -22.72 -16.02
N VAL A 423 -3.42 -22.37 -14.77
CA VAL A 423 -4.31 -22.60 -13.62
C VAL A 423 -5.62 -21.82 -13.75
N TYR A 424 -5.56 -20.55 -14.17
CA TYR A 424 -6.77 -19.76 -14.40
C TYR A 424 -7.63 -20.35 -15.52
N ALA A 425 -7.01 -20.75 -16.64
CA ALA A 425 -7.69 -21.42 -17.75
C ALA A 425 -8.31 -22.75 -17.31
N PHE A 426 -7.56 -23.61 -16.61
CA PHE A 426 -8.09 -24.87 -16.09
C PHE A 426 -9.20 -24.64 -15.07
N GLY A 427 -9.07 -23.65 -14.18
CA GLY A 427 -10.09 -23.28 -13.20
C GLY A 427 -11.42 -22.99 -13.89
N PHE A 428 -11.40 -22.17 -14.94
CA PHE A 428 -12.56 -21.87 -15.78
C PHE A 428 -13.13 -23.13 -16.46
N LEU A 429 -12.28 -23.92 -17.12
CA LEU A 429 -12.66 -25.14 -17.83
C LEU A 429 -13.23 -26.22 -16.89
N SER A 430 -12.71 -26.33 -15.66
CA SER A 430 -13.19 -27.27 -14.64
C SER A 430 -14.58 -26.92 -14.09
N MET A 431 -15.11 -25.73 -14.38
CA MET A 431 -16.49 -25.36 -14.07
C MET A 431 -17.49 -25.74 -15.17
N ALA A 432 -17.03 -25.99 -16.40
CA ALA A 432 -17.90 -26.40 -17.50
C ALA A 432 -18.69 -27.71 -17.22
N PRO A 433 -18.13 -28.73 -16.56
CA PRO A 433 -18.89 -29.91 -16.13
C PRO A 433 -20.01 -29.57 -15.13
N GLN A 434 -19.81 -28.58 -14.25
CA GLN A 434 -20.84 -28.17 -13.29
C GLN A 434 -22.05 -27.54 -14.02
N LEU A 435 -21.79 -26.73 -15.04
CA LEU A 435 -22.81 -26.15 -15.92
C LEU A 435 -23.53 -27.23 -16.76
N PHE A 436 -22.79 -28.20 -17.28
CA PHE A 436 -23.34 -29.30 -18.08
C PHE A 436 -24.20 -30.26 -17.25
N ILE A 437 -23.78 -30.59 -16.02
CA ILE A 437 -24.56 -31.41 -15.09
C ILE A 437 -25.81 -30.64 -14.62
N ASN A 438 -25.70 -29.34 -14.35
CA ASN A 438 -26.85 -28.52 -13.95
C ASN A 438 -27.88 -28.36 -15.10
N HIS A 439 -27.42 -28.21 -16.34
CA HIS A 439 -28.29 -28.18 -17.53
C HIS A 439 -29.03 -29.52 -17.77
N LYS A 440 -28.46 -30.64 -17.33
CA LYS A 440 -29.09 -31.97 -17.45
C LYS A 440 -30.16 -32.24 -16.37
N VAL A 441 -30.23 -31.40 -15.32
CA VAL A 441 -31.15 -31.56 -14.18
C VAL A 441 -32.21 -30.42 -14.11
N GLY A 442 -32.05 -29.34 -14.88
CA GLY A 442 -33.08 -28.31 -15.00
C GLY A 442 -32.91 -27.45 -16.25
N HIS A 443 -34.01 -27.21 -16.97
CA HIS A 443 -34.09 -26.33 -18.13
C HIS A 443 -33.50 -24.95 -17.82
N LEU A 444 -32.39 -24.58 -18.47
CA LEU A 444 -32.07 -23.19 -18.75
C LEU A 444 -31.07 -23.05 -19.89
N CYS A 445 -31.64 -22.81 -21.07
CA CYS A 445 -30.98 -22.09 -22.16
C CYS A 445 -31.89 -20.90 -22.50
N SER A 446 -31.64 -19.72 -21.92
CA SER A 446 -32.14 -18.44 -22.45
C SER A 446 -31.52 -17.15 -21.87
N CYS A 447 -30.64 -17.20 -20.86
CA CYS A 447 -30.04 -15.96 -20.31
C CYS A 447 -28.56 -15.73 -20.67
N ALA A 448 -27.89 -16.67 -21.35
CA ALA A 448 -26.51 -16.46 -21.79
C ALA A 448 -26.37 -15.41 -22.91
N SER A 449 -27.49 -14.98 -23.52
CA SER A 449 -27.49 -14.04 -24.65
C SER A 449 -27.61 -12.57 -24.24
N PHE A 450 -27.80 -12.24 -22.96
CA PHE A 450 -28.08 -10.86 -22.53
C PHE A 450 -26.89 -10.05 -22.02
N PHE A 451 -25.69 -10.64 -21.87
CA PHE A 451 -24.50 -9.92 -21.37
C PHE A 451 -23.28 -9.96 -22.30
N SER A 452 -23.44 -10.39 -23.56
CA SER A 452 -22.38 -10.27 -24.59
C SER A 452 -22.17 -8.83 -25.08
N SER A 453 -22.74 -7.82 -24.42
CA SER A 453 -22.41 -6.42 -24.66
C SER A 453 -22.04 -5.76 -23.35
N SER A 454 -20.76 -5.78 -23.01
CA SER A 454 -20.01 -4.61 -22.52
C SER A 454 -18.63 -5.04 -22.00
N GLY A 455 -17.59 -4.50 -22.63
CA GLY A 455 -16.26 -4.37 -22.05
C GLY A 455 -15.21 -5.34 -22.58
N SER A 456 -14.24 -4.81 -23.33
CA SER A 456 -12.96 -5.47 -23.59
C SER A 456 -12.24 -5.72 -22.25
N PHE A 457 -12.30 -6.96 -21.74
CA PHE A 457 -11.60 -7.35 -20.50
C PHE A 457 -10.08 -7.41 -20.75
N SER A 458 -9.32 -6.52 -20.11
CA SER A 458 -7.85 -6.44 -20.26
C SER A 458 -7.05 -7.21 -19.20
N SER A 459 -7.68 -7.81 -18.18
CA SER A 459 -6.93 -8.52 -17.13
C SER A 459 -7.55 -9.87 -16.72
N SER A 460 -6.69 -10.86 -16.48
CA SER A 460 -7.09 -12.20 -16.01
C SER A 460 -7.78 -12.18 -14.63
N HIS A 461 -7.49 -11.19 -13.80
CA HIS A 461 -8.13 -10.98 -12.50
C HIS A 461 -9.62 -10.59 -12.64
N GLN A 462 -9.97 -9.72 -13.60
CA GLN A 462 -11.36 -9.32 -13.86
C GLN A 462 -12.21 -10.49 -14.35
N LEU A 463 -11.64 -11.42 -15.12
CA LEU A 463 -12.30 -12.67 -15.53
C LEU A 463 -12.63 -13.59 -14.36
N SER A 464 -11.78 -13.60 -13.31
CA SER A 464 -12.04 -14.36 -12.09
C SER A 464 -13.09 -13.71 -11.18
N CYS A 465 -13.22 -12.38 -11.18
CA CYS A 465 -14.31 -11.70 -10.46
C CYS A 465 -15.65 -11.90 -11.18
N PHE A 466 -15.68 -11.81 -12.51
CA PHE A 466 -16.86 -12.07 -13.33
C PHE A 466 -17.40 -13.51 -13.16
N ARG A 467 -16.50 -14.49 -12.96
CA ARG A 467 -16.84 -15.88 -12.59
C ARG A 467 -17.69 -15.96 -11.31
N ASP A 468 -17.28 -15.26 -10.25
CA ASP A 468 -17.92 -15.37 -8.93
C ASP A 468 -19.27 -14.64 -8.90
N GLU A 469 -19.43 -13.55 -9.67
CA GLU A 469 -20.70 -12.85 -9.83
C GLU A 469 -21.74 -13.67 -10.62
N ILE A 470 -21.35 -14.31 -11.73
CA ILE A 470 -22.24 -15.19 -12.52
C ILE A 470 -22.76 -16.36 -11.67
N LEU A 471 -21.88 -16.98 -10.87
CA LEU A 471 -22.25 -18.10 -10.01
C LEU A 471 -23.16 -17.68 -8.86
N PHE A 472 -22.94 -16.49 -8.30
CA PHE A 472 -23.81 -15.93 -7.27
C PHE A 472 -25.22 -15.65 -7.80
N PHE A 473 -25.35 -15.12 -9.02
CA PHE A 473 -26.64 -14.91 -9.67
C PHE A 473 -27.34 -16.23 -10.04
N LEU A 474 -26.61 -17.21 -10.56
CA LEU A 474 -27.14 -18.56 -10.82
C LEU A 474 -27.62 -19.24 -9.52
N TYR A 475 -26.87 -19.11 -8.44
CA TYR A 475 -27.25 -19.65 -7.13
C TYR A 475 -28.50 -18.97 -6.55
N LEU A 476 -28.61 -17.64 -6.66
CA LEU A 476 -29.81 -16.90 -6.24
C LEU A 476 -31.03 -17.27 -7.08
N TYR A 477 -30.85 -17.50 -8.37
CA TYR A 477 -31.93 -17.95 -9.25
C TYR A 477 -32.40 -19.37 -8.92
N GLN A 478 -31.47 -20.28 -8.58
CA GLN A 478 -31.77 -21.68 -8.27
C GLN A 478 -32.44 -21.89 -6.90
N ARG A 479 -32.42 -20.88 -6.03
CA ARG A 479 -33.06 -20.90 -4.70
C ARG A 479 -34.48 -20.29 -4.71
N ARG A 480 -34.90 -19.76 -5.85
CA ARG A 480 -36.27 -19.30 -6.12
C ARG A 480 -36.98 -20.36 -6.93
#